data_AF-A0A662VVF4-F1
#
_entry.id   AF-A0A662VVF4-F1
#
_cell.length_a   1.000
_cell.length_b   1.000
_cell.length_c   1.000
_cell.angle_alpha   90.00
_cell.angle_beta   90.00
_cell.angle_gamma   90.00
#
_symmetry.space_group_name_H-M   'P 1'
#
loop_
_entity.id
_entity.type
_entity.pdbx_description
1 polymer ?
#
loop_
_entity_poly.entity_id
_entity_poly.type
_entity_poly.pdbx_seq_one_letter_code
_entity_poly.pdbx_strand_id
1 'polypeptide(L)'
;MNEMWNEDIDVKLQVKGLRIGGGMPKYNIDLPTLSIDYASSSIKGVLRKAARKVVNSIGGLGLDGVESEVFGNQNKEGKIQVSVRENIVEVNSTKFLVTEDKSGSHILKCLVCGEEIKYSEAKQHLKVCKRRIRSGIKIDSKFGSVKSGHLFSYDYIPVKTLKFSIKPILPLSDKEALLIYYSLNFLRYESLGGFGSRGFGLIEDVCVSDKFREYVVKRRDVS
;
A
#
# COMPACT_ATOMS: atom_id res chain seq x y z
N MET A 1 -34.47 1.13 10.06
CA MET A 1 -33.52 0.31 9.29
C MET A 1 -32.13 0.90 9.54
N ASN A 2 -31.20 0.13 10.09
CA ASN A 2 -29.82 0.60 10.23
C ASN A 2 -29.22 0.70 8.83
N GLU A 3 -28.86 1.91 8.43
CA GLU A 3 -28.32 2.20 7.12
C GLU A 3 -26.88 1.65 7.05
N MET A 4 -26.71 0.54 6.34
CA MET A 4 -25.44 -0.15 6.12
C MET A 4 -24.63 0.56 5.03
N TRP A 5 -23.30 0.56 5.15
CA TRP A 5 -22.42 1.18 4.17
C TRP A 5 -22.18 0.27 2.97
N ASN A 6 -22.40 0.76 1.74
CA ASN A 6 -22.20 -0.02 0.51
C ASN A 6 -21.32 0.68 -0.55
N GLU A 7 -20.78 1.86 -0.25
CA GLU A 7 -20.01 2.64 -1.21
C GLU A 7 -18.51 2.37 -1.13
N ASP A 8 -17.78 2.74 -2.19
CA ASP A 8 -16.33 2.63 -2.22
C ASP A 8 -15.68 3.56 -1.17
N ILE A 9 -14.74 3.02 -0.40
CA ILE A 9 -13.96 3.78 0.59
C ILE A 9 -12.62 4.12 -0.05
N ASP A 10 -12.47 5.36 -0.47
CA ASP A 10 -11.24 5.88 -1.05
C ASP A 10 -10.21 6.25 0.04
N VAL A 11 -8.98 5.78 -0.16
CA VAL A 11 -7.87 5.94 0.76
C VAL A 11 -6.62 6.40 0.03
N LYS A 12 -5.93 7.38 0.62
CA LYS A 12 -4.62 7.87 0.18
C LYS A 12 -3.61 7.68 1.31
N LEU A 13 -2.52 6.97 1.02
CA LEU A 13 -1.40 6.77 1.93
C LEU A 13 -0.21 7.64 1.49
N GLN A 14 0.47 8.24 2.46
CA GLN A 14 1.83 8.76 2.25
C GLN A 14 2.82 7.68 2.64
N VAL A 15 3.70 7.29 1.72
CA VAL A 15 4.60 6.12 1.87
C VAL A 15 6.04 6.44 1.47
N LYS A 16 7.02 5.87 2.18
CA LYS A 16 8.45 5.98 1.84
C LYS A 16 8.92 4.92 0.87
N GLY A 17 8.54 5.04 -0.40
CA GLY A 17 8.83 4.05 -1.43
C GLY A 17 8.21 2.69 -1.09
N LEU A 18 8.19 1.77 -2.06
CA LEU A 18 7.65 0.43 -1.85
C LEU A 18 8.63 -0.61 -2.38
N ARG A 19 8.77 -1.70 -1.63
CA ARG A 19 9.43 -2.90 -2.13
C ARG A 19 8.45 -4.06 -2.00
N ILE A 20 7.83 -4.43 -3.10
CA ILE A 20 6.90 -5.57 -3.16
C ILE A 20 7.72 -6.76 -3.61
N GLY A 21 8.02 -7.67 -2.68
CA GLY A 21 8.86 -8.83 -2.98
C GLY A 21 8.19 -9.74 -4.00
N GLY A 22 8.95 -10.13 -5.03
CA GLY A 22 8.55 -11.16 -5.98
C GLY A 22 9.27 -11.03 -7.31
N GLY A 23 9.30 -12.12 -8.07
CA GLY A 23 10.03 -12.24 -9.33
C GLY A 23 11.32 -13.04 -9.19
N MET A 24 11.73 -13.68 -10.28
CA MET A 24 13.04 -14.33 -10.38
C MET A 24 14.13 -13.25 -10.50
N PRO A 25 15.33 -13.47 -9.92
CA PRO A 25 16.48 -12.61 -10.16
C PRO A 25 16.65 -12.37 -11.66
N LYS A 26 16.71 -11.09 -12.06
CA LYS A 26 16.97 -10.70 -13.45
C LYS A 26 18.29 -9.96 -13.49
N TYR A 27 19.12 -10.30 -14.47
CA TYR A 27 20.45 -9.78 -14.77
C TYR A 27 20.74 -8.44 -14.04
N ASN A 28 21.54 -8.52 -12.98
CA ASN A 28 22.07 -7.43 -12.13
C ASN A 28 21.26 -7.00 -10.89
N ILE A 29 20.10 -7.60 -10.61
CA ILE A 29 19.33 -7.34 -9.37
C ILE A 29 19.00 -8.66 -8.67
N ASP A 30 19.58 -8.89 -7.49
CA ASP A 30 19.38 -10.13 -6.72
C ASP A 30 17.94 -10.23 -6.20
N LEU A 31 17.38 -9.10 -5.77
CA LEU A 31 16.07 -9.02 -5.13
C LEU A 31 15.15 -8.01 -5.86
N PRO A 32 14.54 -8.41 -6.98
CA PRO A 32 13.65 -7.54 -7.74
C PRO A 32 12.34 -7.24 -6.99
N THR A 33 11.74 -6.10 -7.32
CA THR A 33 10.42 -5.66 -6.89
C THR A 33 9.41 -5.94 -8.00
N LEU A 34 8.23 -6.41 -7.60
CA LEU A 34 7.07 -6.51 -8.48
C LEU A 34 6.51 -5.13 -8.82
N SER A 35 5.66 -5.08 -9.85
CA SER A 35 4.85 -3.92 -10.19
C SER A 35 3.95 -3.48 -9.04
N ILE A 36 3.58 -2.20 -9.02
CA ILE A 36 2.68 -1.62 -8.03
C ILE A 36 1.27 -2.23 -8.07
N ASP A 37 0.86 -2.87 -9.18
CA ASP A 37 -0.43 -3.56 -9.28
C ASP A 37 -0.58 -4.67 -8.23
N TYR A 38 0.55 -5.26 -7.83
CA TYR A 38 0.61 -6.29 -6.79
C TYR A 38 0.49 -5.72 -5.37
N ALA A 39 0.40 -4.39 -5.21
CA ALA A 39 0.21 -3.79 -3.89
C ALA A 39 -1.17 -4.10 -3.31
N SER A 40 -2.19 -4.37 -4.14
CA SER A 40 -3.57 -4.60 -3.67
C SER A 40 -3.66 -5.72 -2.62
N SER A 41 -3.01 -6.86 -2.87
CA SER A 41 -2.98 -7.99 -1.92
C SER A 41 -2.15 -7.66 -0.67
N SER A 42 -1.04 -6.94 -0.84
CA SER A 42 -0.21 -6.47 0.28
C SER A 42 -0.96 -5.51 1.18
N ILE A 43 -1.71 -4.56 0.61
CA ILE A 43 -2.55 -3.61 1.34
C ILE A 43 -3.66 -4.35 2.09
N LYS A 44 -4.37 -5.27 1.43
CA LYS A 44 -5.42 -6.07 2.09
C LYS A 44 -4.85 -6.89 3.26
N GLY A 45 -3.67 -7.50 3.08
CA GLY A 45 -2.98 -8.25 4.12
C GLY A 45 -2.54 -7.40 5.32
N VAL A 46 -1.94 -6.23 5.07
CA VAL A 46 -1.53 -5.30 6.13
C VAL A 46 -2.74 -4.70 6.84
N LEU A 47 -3.81 -4.35 6.10
CA LEU A 47 -5.06 -3.87 6.68
C LEU A 47 -5.71 -4.93 7.58
N ARG A 48 -5.71 -6.21 7.16
CA ARG A 48 -6.17 -7.33 7.97
C ARG A 48 -5.34 -7.50 9.25
N LYS A 49 -4.02 -7.35 9.14
CA LYS A 49 -3.11 -7.39 10.30
C LYS A 49 -3.42 -6.23 11.28
N ALA A 50 -3.64 -5.03 10.76
CA ALA A 50 -4.05 -3.89 11.56
C ALA A 50 -5.40 -4.13 12.24
N ALA A 51 -6.39 -4.70 11.53
CA ALA A 51 -7.68 -5.08 12.08
C ALA A 51 -7.56 -6.04 13.26
N ARG A 52 -6.72 -7.07 13.14
CA ARG A 52 -6.45 -8.00 14.24
C ARG A 52 -5.84 -7.31 15.46
N LYS A 53 -4.92 -6.37 15.24
CA LYS A 53 -4.36 -5.56 16.33
C LYS A 53 -5.44 -4.71 17.01
N VAL A 54 -6.32 -4.08 16.23
CA VAL A 54 -7.45 -3.29 16.75
C VAL A 54 -8.35 -4.16 17.63
N VAL A 55 -8.80 -5.31 17.12
CA VAL A 55 -9.64 -6.25 17.89
C VAL A 55 -8.95 -6.68 19.18
N ASN A 56 -7.67 -7.03 19.12
CA ASN A 56 -6.93 -7.51 20.29
C ASN A 56 -6.56 -6.40 21.29
N SER A 57 -6.48 -5.15 20.87
CA SER A 57 -5.98 -4.04 21.70
C SER A 57 -7.11 -3.17 22.27
N ILE A 58 -8.26 -3.11 21.59
CA ILE A 58 -9.38 -2.26 22.01
C ILE A 58 -10.50 -3.14 22.55
N GLY A 59 -10.33 -3.59 23.80
CA GLY A 59 -11.40 -4.21 24.56
C GLY A 59 -12.61 -3.27 24.68
N GLY A 60 -13.83 -3.83 24.64
CA GLY A 60 -15.07 -3.07 24.85
C GLY A 60 -15.79 -2.56 23.61
N LEU A 61 -15.22 -2.67 22.40
CA LEU A 61 -15.92 -2.31 21.15
C LEU A 61 -16.80 -3.43 20.56
N GLY A 62 -16.80 -4.62 21.17
CA GLY A 62 -17.59 -5.77 20.70
C GLY A 62 -17.30 -6.14 19.23
N LEU A 63 -16.03 -6.05 18.82
CA LEU A 63 -15.52 -6.33 17.47
C LEU A 63 -15.01 -7.77 17.29
N ASP A 64 -15.21 -8.62 18.30
CA ASP A 64 -14.80 -10.02 18.26
C ASP A 64 -15.48 -10.74 17.09
N GLY A 65 -14.70 -11.47 16.30
CA GLY A 65 -15.18 -12.18 15.10
C GLY A 65 -15.49 -11.31 13.88
N VAL A 66 -15.54 -9.98 14.01
CA VAL A 66 -15.86 -9.06 12.89
C VAL A 66 -14.77 -9.09 11.81
N GLU A 67 -13.51 -9.33 12.17
CA GLU A 67 -12.40 -9.44 11.22
C GLU A 67 -12.65 -10.50 10.15
N SER A 68 -13.12 -11.70 10.55
CA SER A 68 -13.40 -12.78 9.60
C SER A 68 -14.58 -12.49 8.68
N GLU A 69 -15.55 -11.67 9.12
CA GLU A 69 -16.66 -11.23 8.26
C GLU A 69 -16.18 -10.27 7.18
N VAL A 70 -15.35 -9.28 7.55
CA VAL A 70 -14.83 -8.29 6.62
C VAL A 70 -13.82 -8.92 5.64
N PHE A 71 -12.81 -9.62 6.15
CA PHE A 71 -11.68 -10.07 5.34
C PHE A 71 -11.80 -11.50 4.82
N GLY A 72 -12.76 -12.27 5.32
CA GLY A 72 -12.93 -13.69 5.00
C GLY A 72 -11.95 -14.59 5.76
N ASN A 73 -12.17 -15.89 5.68
CA ASN A 73 -11.28 -16.93 6.22
C ASN A 73 -11.18 -18.10 5.22
N GLN A 74 -10.59 -19.24 5.62
CA GLN A 74 -10.42 -20.40 4.73
C GLN A 74 -11.75 -20.98 4.21
N ASN A 75 -12.85 -20.76 4.94
CA ASN A 75 -14.15 -21.36 4.70
C ASN A 75 -15.23 -20.34 4.28
N LYS A 76 -14.91 -19.04 4.28
CA LYS A 76 -15.88 -17.96 4.03
C LYS A 76 -15.21 -16.80 3.32
N GLU A 77 -15.83 -16.34 2.23
CA GLU A 77 -15.39 -15.15 1.51
C GLU A 77 -15.66 -13.88 2.32
N GLY A 78 -14.76 -12.90 2.22
CA GLY A 78 -14.89 -11.62 2.90
C GLY A 78 -15.79 -10.66 2.15
N LYS A 79 -16.30 -9.64 2.85
CA LYS A 79 -17.20 -8.63 2.26
C LYS A 79 -16.49 -7.53 1.48
N ILE A 80 -15.16 -7.49 1.45
CA ILE A 80 -14.41 -6.41 0.79
C ILE A 80 -13.38 -6.89 -0.25
N GLN A 81 -13.22 -6.07 -1.28
CA GLN A 81 -12.12 -6.11 -2.23
C GLN A 81 -11.26 -4.85 -2.10
N VAL A 82 -9.95 -4.97 -2.30
CA VAL A 82 -9.02 -3.83 -2.34
C VAL A 82 -8.52 -3.68 -3.76
N SER A 83 -8.60 -2.47 -4.30
CA SER A 83 -8.08 -2.14 -5.62
C SER A 83 -7.21 -0.89 -5.54
N VAL A 84 -5.97 -0.97 -6.01
CA VAL A 84 -5.11 0.21 -6.19
C VAL A 84 -5.73 1.11 -7.26
N ARG A 85 -5.90 2.40 -6.93
CA ARG A 85 -6.44 3.44 -7.81
C ARG A 85 -5.30 4.42 -8.15
N GLU A 86 -4.27 3.92 -8.80
CA GLU A 86 -3.27 4.81 -9.37
C GLU A 86 -3.69 5.24 -10.78
N ASN A 87 -3.56 6.53 -11.09
CA ASN A 87 -3.65 7.02 -12.46
C ASN A 87 -2.38 6.59 -13.18
N ILE A 88 -2.29 5.31 -13.54
CA ILE A 88 -1.13 4.77 -14.24
C ILE A 88 -1.36 4.91 -15.74
N VAL A 89 -0.42 5.53 -16.43
CA VAL A 89 -0.33 5.47 -17.89
C VAL A 89 0.79 4.52 -18.28
N GLU A 90 0.52 3.65 -19.25
CA GLU A 90 1.51 2.77 -19.83
C GLU A 90 2.03 3.34 -21.15
N VAL A 91 3.34 3.52 -21.24
CA VAL A 91 4.04 3.92 -22.47
C VAL A 91 5.08 2.87 -22.77
N ASN A 92 4.98 2.19 -23.93
CA ASN A 92 5.89 1.11 -24.35
C ASN A 92 6.16 0.08 -23.23
N SER A 93 5.10 -0.47 -22.65
CA SER A 93 5.17 -1.48 -21.57
C SER A 93 5.78 -1.01 -20.25
N THR A 94 6.02 0.30 -20.08
CA THR A 94 6.47 0.90 -18.83
C THR A 94 5.37 1.75 -18.21
N LYS A 95 5.13 1.54 -16.92
CA LYS A 95 4.09 2.23 -16.15
C LYS A 95 4.62 3.52 -15.54
N PHE A 96 3.86 4.59 -15.73
CA PHE A 96 4.10 5.92 -15.18
C PHE A 96 2.94 6.31 -14.29
N LEU A 97 3.24 6.85 -13.11
CA LEU A 97 2.23 7.44 -12.25
C LEU A 97 1.94 8.85 -12.75
N VAL A 98 0.69 9.13 -13.13
CA VAL A 98 0.25 10.49 -13.43
C VAL A 98 0.11 11.24 -12.12
N THR A 99 0.81 12.36 -12.04
CA THR A 99 0.79 13.32 -10.94
C THR A 99 0.41 14.69 -11.49
N GLU A 100 -0.06 15.58 -10.63
CA GLU A 100 -0.30 16.98 -10.97
C GLU A 100 0.82 17.83 -10.38
N ASP A 101 1.36 18.78 -11.15
CA ASP A 101 2.27 19.79 -10.62
C ASP A 101 1.53 20.88 -9.85
N LYS A 102 2.28 21.81 -9.25
CA LYS A 102 1.72 22.95 -8.49
C LYS A 102 0.86 23.88 -9.34
N SER A 103 0.94 23.79 -10.67
CA SER A 103 0.14 24.56 -11.63
C SER A 103 -1.05 23.78 -12.20
N GLY A 104 -1.31 22.55 -11.73
CA GLY A 104 -2.40 21.70 -12.20
C GLY A 104 -2.13 21.02 -13.55
N SER A 105 -0.90 21.07 -14.06
CA SER A 105 -0.51 20.35 -15.27
C SER A 105 -0.14 18.91 -14.94
N HIS A 106 -0.54 17.97 -15.81
CA HIS A 106 -0.22 16.56 -15.65
C HIS A 106 1.26 16.29 -15.94
N ILE A 107 1.99 15.79 -14.93
CA ILE A 107 3.36 15.30 -15.02
C ILE A 107 3.39 13.80 -14.76
N LEU A 108 4.23 13.08 -15.48
CA LEU A 108 4.43 11.66 -15.30
C LEU A 108 5.58 11.42 -14.35
N LYS A 109 5.36 10.59 -13.33
CA LYS A 109 6.43 10.06 -12.50
C LYS A 109 6.74 8.64 -12.91
N CYS A 110 7.96 8.40 -13.38
CA CYS A 110 8.37 7.08 -13.83
C CYS A 110 8.45 6.11 -12.64
N LEU A 111 7.71 4.99 -12.68
CA LEU A 111 7.74 4.00 -11.58
C LEU A 111 9.03 3.17 -11.52
N VAL A 112 9.91 3.31 -12.53
CA VAL A 112 11.18 2.60 -12.64
C VAL A 112 12.32 3.40 -11.97
N CYS A 113 12.49 4.68 -12.35
CA CYS A 113 13.57 5.53 -11.86
C CYS A 113 13.11 6.61 -10.87
N GLY A 114 11.81 6.92 -10.80
CA GLY A 114 11.23 7.93 -9.91
C GLY A 114 11.36 9.37 -10.35
N GLU A 115 11.87 9.64 -11.55
CA GLU A 115 11.94 10.99 -12.12
C GLU A 115 10.55 11.47 -12.57
N GLU A 116 10.31 12.77 -12.39
CA GLU A 116 9.14 13.48 -12.90
C GLU A 116 9.49 14.02 -14.28
N ILE A 117 8.68 13.69 -15.28
CA ILE A 117 8.89 14.02 -16.69
C ILE A 117 7.58 14.50 -17.31
N LYS A 118 7.67 15.27 -18.39
CA LYS A 118 6.47 15.63 -19.16
C LYS A 118 5.99 14.43 -19.97
N TYR A 119 4.69 14.38 -20.25
CA TYR A 119 4.10 13.31 -21.06
C TYR A 119 4.78 13.15 -22.43
N SER A 120 5.11 14.27 -23.08
CA SER A 120 5.83 14.32 -24.37
C SER A 120 7.22 13.68 -24.32
N GLU A 121 7.85 13.62 -23.16
CA GLU A 121 9.23 13.15 -22.97
C GLU A 121 9.29 11.67 -22.59
N ALA A 122 8.15 11.03 -22.31
CA ALA A 122 8.08 9.66 -21.80
C ALA A 122 8.84 8.65 -22.66
N LYS A 123 8.66 8.68 -23.99
CA LYS A 123 9.34 7.76 -24.92
C LYS A 123 10.86 7.94 -24.93
N GLN A 124 11.34 9.17 -24.82
CA GLN A 124 12.77 9.46 -24.81
C GLN A 124 13.39 9.08 -23.46
N HIS A 125 12.68 9.36 -22.36
CA HIS A 125 13.10 9.00 -21.02
C HIS A 125 13.29 7.48 -20.85
N LEU A 126 12.45 6.66 -21.50
CA LEU A 126 12.60 5.19 -21.46
C LEU A 126 13.94 4.68 -22.01
N LYS A 127 14.60 5.43 -22.90
CA LYS A 127 15.92 5.05 -23.42
C LYS A 127 17.04 5.20 -22.39
N VAL A 128 16.85 6.05 -21.37
CA VAL A 128 17.85 6.39 -20.35
C VAL A 128 17.43 5.99 -18.93
N CYS A 129 16.18 5.57 -18.76
CA CYS A 129 15.57 5.24 -17.48
C CYS A 129 16.23 3.99 -16.83
N LYS A 130 16.89 4.19 -15.69
CA LYS A 130 17.48 3.12 -14.89
C LYS A 130 16.67 2.86 -13.62
N ARG A 131 16.52 1.58 -13.26
CA ARG A 131 15.91 1.19 -11.99
C ARG A 131 16.67 1.78 -10.81
N ARG A 132 15.95 2.21 -9.77
CA ARG A 132 16.58 2.59 -8.50
C ARG A 132 17.03 1.35 -7.74
N ILE A 133 18.30 1.01 -7.91
CA ILE A 133 18.96 -0.10 -7.24
C ILE A 133 19.67 0.42 -5.98
N ARG A 134 19.55 -0.32 -4.88
CA ARG A 134 20.38 -0.15 -3.68
C ARG A 134 21.10 -1.46 -3.38
N SER A 135 22.19 -1.37 -2.64
CA SER A 135 22.90 -2.54 -2.13
C SER A 135 22.64 -2.71 -0.63
N GLY A 136 22.44 -3.96 -0.22
CA GLY A 136 22.39 -4.38 1.16
C GLY A 136 23.64 -5.18 1.50
N ILE A 137 24.16 -4.96 2.70
CA ILE A 137 25.18 -5.80 3.32
C ILE A 137 24.70 -6.31 4.67
N LYS A 138 25.30 -7.41 5.14
CA LYS A 138 25.27 -7.80 6.54
C LYS A 138 26.71 -7.86 7.05
N ILE A 139 26.99 -7.16 8.13
CA ILE A 139 28.31 -7.18 8.75
C ILE A 139 28.40 -8.40 9.68
N ASP A 140 29.51 -9.13 9.60
CA ASP A 140 29.89 -10.14 10.56
C ASP A 140 30.40 -9.45 11.84
N SER A 141 29.71 -9.68 12.96
CA SER A 141 30.03 -9.00 14.22
C SER A 141 31.37 -9.43 14.84
N LYS A 142 31.93 -10.56 14.41
CA LYS A 142 33.22 -11.06 14.92
C LYS A 142 34.40 -10.51 14.13
N PHE A 143 34.26 -10.40 12.81
CA PHE A 143 35.36 -10.03 11.93
C PHE A 143 35.25 -8.61 11.34
N GLY A 144 34.11 -7.94 11.49
CA GLY A 144 33.85 -6.63 10.89
C GLY A 144 33.73 -6.63 9.37
N SER A 145 33.84 -7.80 8.73
CA SER A 145 33.74 -7.97 7.28
C SER A 145 32.28 -8.18 6.84
N VAL A 146 32.03 -8.10 5.53
CA VAL A 146 30.73 -8.48 4.97
C VAL A 146 30.56 -9.99 5.12
N LYS A 147 29.47 -10.40 5.76
CA LYS A 147 29.12 -11.82 5.91
C LYS A 147 28.93 -12.46 4.53
N SER A 148 29.53 -13.63 4.33
CA SER A 148 29.43 -14.36 3.06
C SER A 148 27.97 -14.54 2.61
N GLY A 149 27.71 -14.31 1.33
CA GLY A 149 26.37 -14.38 0.71
C GLY A 149 25.40 -13.25 1.10
N HIS A 150 25.86 -12.20 1.79
CA HIS A 150 25.00 -11.10 2.24
C HIS A 150 25.33 -9.75 1.59
N LEU A 151 26.17 -9.72 0.55
CA LEU A 151 26.20 -8.60 -0.40
C LEU A 151 25.11 -8.87 -1.44
N PHE A 152 24.11 -8.01 -1.51
CA PHE A 152 23.02 -8.17 -2.47
C PHE A 152 22.51 -6.84 -2.97
N SER A 153 22.00 -6.81 -4.19
CA SER A 153 21.31 -5.66 -4.79
C SER A 153 19.79 -5.86 -4.76
N TYR A 154 19.07 -4.77 -4.59
CA TYR A 154 17.61 -4.75 -4.61
C TYR A 154 17.10 -3.45 -5.21
N ASP A 155 15.98 -3.52 -5.91
CA ASP A 155 15.28 -2.32 -6.39
C ASP A 155 14.01 -2.04 -5.57
N TYR A 156 13.41 -0.88 -5.82
CA TYR A 156 12.22 -0.41 -5.15
C TYR A 156 11.44 0.56 -6.06
N ILE A 157 10.15 0.69 -5.80
CA ILE A 157 9.25 1.64 -6.45
C ILE A 157 9.32 2.98 -5.67
N PRO A 158 9.75 4.08 -6.30
CA PRO A 158 9.89 5.39 -5.66
C PRO A 158 8.56 6.15 -5.57
N VAL A 159 7.53 5.50 -5.03
CA VAL A 159 6.21 6.10 -4.78
C VAL A 159 6.23 6.90 -3.47
N LYS A 160 5.61 8.08 -3.48
CA LYS A 160 5.39 8.92 -2.29
C LYS A 160 3.96 8.83 -1.79
N THR A 161 3.02 8.60 -2.71
CA THR A 161 1.59 8.55 -2.43
C THR A 161 1.00 7.33 -3.10
N LEU A 162 0.34 6.48 -2.34
CA LEU A 162 -0.38 5.31 -2.85
C LEU A 162 -1.87 5.53 -2.65
N LYS A 163 -2.65 5.46 -3.73
CA LYS A 163 -4.11 5.59 -3.69
C LYS A 163 -4.74 4.22 -3.89
N PHE A 164 -5.73 3.88 -3.09
CA PHE A 164 -6.50 2.65 -3.24
C PHE A 164 -7.93 2.85 -2.77
N SER A 165 -8.78 1.91 -3.16
CA SER A 165 -10.19 1.86 -2.76
C SER A 165 -10.48 0.52 -2.13
N ILE A 166 -11.27 0.55 -1.06
CA ILE A 166 -11.90 -0.63 -0.47
C ILE A 166 -13.33 -0.66 -1.01
N LYS A 167 -13.66 -1.72 -1.75
CA LYS A 167 -14.97 -1.91 -2.36
C LYS A 167 -15.76 -2.93 -1.54
N PRO A 168 -16.89 -2.54 -0.93
CA PRO A 168 -17.83 -3.49 -0.35
C PRO A 168 -18.44 -4.35 -1.48
N ILE A 169 -18.21 -5.66 -1.44
CA ILE A 169 -18.91 -6.64 -2.28
C ILE A 169 -20.30 -6.91 -1.68
N LEU A 170 -20.40 -6.83 -0.35
CA LEU A 170 -21.64 -6.86 0.41
C LEU A 170 -21.70 -5.64 1.33
N PRO A 171 -22.90 -5.13 1.66
CA PRO A 171 -23.03 -4.03 2.60
C PRO A 171 -22.36 -4.32 3.95
N LEU A 172 -21.70 -3.31 4.49
CA LEU A 172 -21.00 -3.34 5.76
C LEU A 172 -21.91 -2.80 6.86
N SER A 173 -22.00 -3.55 7.94
CA SER A 173 -22.61 -3.08 9.19
C SER A 173 -21.74 -2.00 9.85
N ASP A 174 -22.33 -1.26 10.80
CA ASP A 174 -21.64 -0.19 11.53
C ASP A 174 -20.37 -0.70 12.21
N LYS A 175 -20.39 -1.91 12.79
CA LYS A 175 -19.21 -2.54 13.41
C LYS A 175 -18.11 -2.87 12.39
N GLU A 176 -18.50 -3.35 11.21
CA GLU A 176 -17.56 -3.67 10.13
C GLU A 176 -16.91 -2.40 9.56
N ALA A 177 -17.70 -1.35 9.34
CA ALA A 177 -17.21 -0.04 8.93
C ALA A 177 -16.28 0.57 10.00
N LEU A 178 -16.65 0.47 11.28
CA LEU A 178 -15.86 0.95 12.39
C LEU A 178 -14.51 0.20 12.49
N LEU A 179 -14.52 -1.12 12.33
CA LEU A 179 -13.30 -1.93 12.28
C LEU A 179 -12.38 -1.46 11.14
N ILE A 180 -12.92 -1.28 9.93
CA ILE A 180 -12.13 -0.78 8.78
C ILE A 180 -11.52 0.59 9.09
N TYR A 181 -12.32 1.52 9.64
CA TYR A 181 -11.85 2.87 9.97
C TYR A 181 -10.70 2.86 10.97
N TYR A 182 -10.81 2.09 12.07
CA TYR A 182 -9.71 1.98 13.02
C TYR A 182 -8.50 1.28 12.40
N SER A 183 -8.72 0.22 11.62
CA SER A 183 -7.65 -0.51 10.93
C SER A 183 -6.85 0.41 10.00
N LEU A 184 -7.54 1.29 9.27
CA LEU A 184 -6.93 2.30 8.39
C LEU A 184 -6.06 3.27 9.20
N ASN A 185 -6.54 3.76 10.34
CA ASN A 185 -5.74 4.64 11.21
C ASN A 185 -4.51 3.93 11.79
N PHE A 186 -4.63 2.63 12.10
CA PHE A 186 -3.52 1.81 12.60
C PHE A 186 -2.44 1.53 11.55
N LEU A 187 -2.72 1.74 10.25
CA LEU A 187 -1.73 1.53 9.18
C LEU A 187 -0.48 2.40 9.36
N ARG A 188 -0.56 3.56 10.02
CA ARG A 188 0.60 4.43 10.33
C ARG A 188 1.68 3.75 11.17
N TYR A 189 1.32 2.66 11.86
CA TYR A 189 2.24 1.85 12.66
C TYR A 189 2.70 0.57 11.93
N GLU A 190 2.37 0.45 10.65
CA GLU A 190 2.71 -0.69 9.80
C GLU A 190 3.61 -0.24 8.63
N SER A 191 4.16 -1.23 7.93
CA SER A 191 4.91 -1.03 6.70
C SER A 191 4.30 -1.87 5.57
N LEU A 192 4.23 -1.30 4.36
CA LEU A 192 3.80 -2.01 3.16
C LEU A 192 4.97 -2.70 2.44
N GLY A 193 4.79 -3.97 2.13
CA GLY A 193 5.80 -4.76 1.45
C GLY A 193 6.97 -5.16 2.37
N GLY A 194 8.14 -5.37 1.76
CA GLY A 194 9.36 -5.77 2.46
C GLY A 194 10.25 -4.58 2.84
N PHE A 195 11.19 -4.85 3.75
CA PHE A 195 12.24 -3.91 4.17
C PHE A 195 11.72 -2.68 4.95
N GLY A 196 10.60 -2.83 5.66
CA GLY A 196 10.09 -1.86 6.65
C GLY A 196 11.15 -1.39 7.64
N SER A 197 11.87 -2.33 8.25
CA SER A 197 12.97 -2.05 9.18
C SER A 197 14.17 -1.35 8.55
N ARG A 198 14.23 -1.25 7.21
CA ARG A 198 15.26 -0.54 6.45
C ARG A 198 14.73 0.75 5.81
N GLY A 199 13.55 1.21 6.24
CA GLY A 199 12.96 2.48 5.84
C GLY A 199 12.08 2.46 4.59
N PHE A 200 11.74 1.28 4.05
CA PHE A 200 10.83 1.15 2.90
C PHE A 200 9.41 0.84 3.30
N GLY A 201 8.44 1.41 2.58
CA GLY A 201 7.03 1.13 2.81
C GLY A 201 6.48 1.65 4.13
N LEU A 202 7.24 2.48 4.85
CA LEU A 202 6.76 3.18 6.03
C LEU A 202 5.59 4.09 5.63
N ILE A 203 4.48 3.96 6.34
CA ILE A 203 3.28 4.77 6.13
C ILE A 203 3.36 5.98 7.05
N GLU A 204 3.54 7.17 6.48
CA GLU A 204 3.64 8.42 7.25
C GLU A 204 2.27 8.99 7.58
N ASP A 205 1.31 8.86 6.67
CA ASP A 205 -0.02 9.41 6.83
C ASP A 205 -1.07 8.58 6.08
N VAL A 206 -2.31 8.67 6.56
CA VAL A 206 -3.48 7.99 6.02
C VAL A 206 -4.61 9.00 5.94
N CYS A 207 -5.09 9.24 4.72
CA CYS A 207 -6.27 10.05 4.46
C CYS A 207 -7.40 9.15 3.93
N VAL A 208 -8.57 9.25 4.54
CA VAL A 208 -9.77 8.47 4.17
C VAL A 208 -10.83 9.46 3.68
N SER A 209 -11.68 9.05 2.73
CA SER A 209 -12.74 9.91 2.20
C SER A 209 -13.65 10.49 3.30
N ASP A 210 -13.97 11.79 3.17
CA ASP A 210 -14.75 12.51 4.19
C ASP A 210 -16.12 11.88 4.40
N LYS A 211 -16.77 11.43 3.32
CA LYS A 211 -18.07 10.76 3.38
C LYS A 211 -18.05 9.52 4.29
N PHE A 212 -17.03 8.67 4.16
CA PHE A 212 -16.90 7.48 5.01
C PHE A 212 -16.54 7.86 6.45
N ARG A 213 -15.66 8.84 6.63
CA ARG A 213 -15.31 9.36 7.95
C ARG A 213 -16.54 9.90 8.69
N GLU A 214 -17.35 10.71 8.04
CA GLU A 214 -18.60 11.26 8.60
C GLU A 214 -19.60 10.17 8.96
N TYR A 215 -19.75 9.15 8.09
CA TYR A 215 -20.60 7.99 8.36
C TYR A 215 -20.22 7.28 9.67
N VAL A 216 -18.92 7.03 9.88
CA VAL A 216 -18.41 6.35 11.07
C VAL A 216 -18.52 7.24 12.31
N VAL A 217 -18.19 8.54 12.21
CA VAL A 217 -18.26 9.48 13.34
C VAL A 217 -19.69 9.59 13.86
N LYS A 218 -20.69 9.74 13.00
CA LYS A 218 -22.10 9.86 13.39
C LYS A 218 -22.63 8.63 14.15
N ARG A 219 -22.05 7.46 13.93
CA ARG A 219 -22.52 6.17 14.46
C ARG A 219 -21.69 5.66 15.63
N ARG A 220 -20.50 6.23 15.86
CA ARG A 220 -19.64 5.92 17.01
C ARG A 220 -20.30 6.29 18.35
N ASP A 221 -21.13 7.32 18.36
CA ASP A 221 -21.79 7.84 19.57
C ASP A 221 -23.12 7.13 19.89
N VAL A 222 -23.51 6.12 19.09
CA VAL A 222 -24.82 5.43 19.19
C VAL A 222 -24.67 3.97 19.63
N SER A 223 -23.43 3.49 19.84
CA SER A 223 -23.10 2.09 20.15
C SER A 223 -22.58 1.91 21.57
#